data_AF-A0A956W852-F1
#
_entry.id   AF-A0A956W852-F1
#
_cell.length_a   1.000
_cell.length_b   1.000
_cell.length_c   1.000
_cell.angle_alpha   90.00
_cell.angle_beta   90.00
_cell.angle_gamma   90.00
#
_symmetry.space_group_name_H-M   'P 1'
#
loop_
_entity.id
_entity.type
_entity.pdbx_description
1 polymer ?
#
loop_
_entity_poly.entity_id
_entity_poly.type
_entity_poly.pdbx_seq_one_letter_code
_entity_poly.pdbx_strand_id
1 'polypeptide(L)'
;MQIIDGQLIYSATDLVGFIECTHLANLNRAVAERKLEPPHEKDPVLDRIAQRGYEHEQRFLAGLQHESGGLTVVEISEDPDRERPILERLRRGREATLDAMRSGADVIYQAVLFDGRRQGYADFLRRVD
;
A
#
# COMPACT_ATOMS: atom_id res chain seq x y z
N MET A 1 -12.16 0.60 1.87
CA MET A 1 -12.59 0.60 0.45
C MET A 1 -12.96 2.02 0.09
N GLN A 2 -12.82 2.41 -1.16
CA GLN A 2 -13.03 3.79 -1.59
C GLN A 2 -13.66 3.84 -2.98
N ILE A 3 -14.50 4.84 -3.25
CA ILE A 3 -14.96 5.14 -4.60
C ILE A 3 -14.04 6.20 -5.20
N ILE A 4 -13.32 5.84 -6.27
CA ILE A 4 -12.41 6.72 -7.01
C ILE A 4 -12.88 6.71 -8.46
N ASP A 5 -13.13 7.89 -9.03
CA ASP A 5 -13.65 8.07 -10.40
C ASP A 5 -14.90 7.21 -10.68
N GLY A 6 -15.79 7.09 -9.68
CA GLY A 6 -17.01 6.29 -9.77
C GLY A 6 -16.80 4.77 -9.66
N GLN A 7 -15.57 4.31 -9.45
CA GLN A 7 -15.23 2.90 -9.30
C GLN A 7 -14.90 2.55 -7.86
N LEU A 8 -15.46 1.44 -7.36
CA LEU A 8 -15.14 0.92 -6.04
C LEU A 8 -13.78 0.17 -6.06
N ILE A 9 -12.84 0.64 -5.24
CA ILE A 9 -11.50 0.09 -5.05
C ILE A 9 -11.39 -0.52 -3.65
N TYR A 10 -10.79 -1.71 -3.57
CA TYR A 10 -10.60 -2.48 -2.34
C TYR A 10 -9.13 -2.53 -1.92
N SER A 11 -8.86 -2.40 -0.63
CA SER A 11 -7.54 -2.69 -0.04
C SER A 11 -7.48 -4.10 0.55
N ALA A 12 -6.30 -4.53 0.99
CA ALA A 12 -6.15 -5.78 1.75
C ALA A 12 -7.01 -5.80 3.02
N THR A 13 -7.05 -4.68 3.76
CA THR A 13 -7.88 -4.53 4.98
C THR A 13 -9.37 -4.74 4.70
N ASP A 14 -9.86 -4.32 3.54
CA ASP A 14 -11.27 -4.55 3.16
C ASP A 14 -11.58 -6.03 2.96
N LEU A 15 -10.65 -6.78 2.37
CA LEU A 15 -10.82 -8.21 2.14
C LEU A 15 -10.78 -8.97 3.46
N VAL A 16 -9.83 -8.63 4.34
CA VAL A 16 -9.76 -9.19 5.70
C VAL A 16 -11.05 -8.89 6.46
N GLY A 17 -11.48 -7.62 6.49
CA GLY A 17 -12.70 -7.21 7.17
C GLY A 17 -13.96 -7.91 6.63
N PHE A 18 -14.02 -8.19 5.32
CA PHE A 18 -15.12 -8.97 4.73
C PHE A 18 -15.14 -10.43 5.20
N ILE A 19 -13.96 -11.07 5.29
CA ILE A 19 -13.82 -12.45 5.77
C ILE A 19 -14.15 -12.54 7.25
N GLU A 20 -13.71 -11.58 8.04
CA GLU A 20 -13.94 -11.55 9.50
C GLU A 20 -15.39 -11.18 9.85
N CYS A 21 -15.96 -10.19 9.17
CA CYS A 21 -17.29 -9.67 9.49
C CYS A 21 -17.95 -8.99 8.27
N THR A 22 -18.89 -9.68 7.63
CA THR A 22 -19.65 -9.11 6.51
C THR A 22 -20.40 -7.82 6.89
N HIS A 23 -20.82 -7.66 8.15
CA HIS A 23 -21.44 -6.41 8.61
C HIS A 23 -20.47 -5.22 8.55
N LEU A 24 -19.21 -5.41 8.96
CA LEU A 24 -18.16 -4.39 8.86
C LEU A 24 -17.91 -3.98 7.41
N ALA A 25 -17.83 -4.94 6.48
CA ALA A 25 -17.67 -4.63 5.07
C ALA A 25 -18.84 -3.79 4.50
N ASN A 26 -20.07 -4.06 4.94
CA ASN A 26 -21.24 -3.26 4.55
C ASN A 26 -21.19 -1.83 5.11
N LEU A 27 -20.72 -1.66 6.36
CA LEU A 27 -20.51 -0.33 6.95
C LEU A 27 -19.44 0.45 6.18
N ASN A 28 -18.29 -0.18 5.91
CA ASN A 28 -17.21 0.43 5.12
C ASN A 28 -17.68 0.83 3.71
N ARG A 29 -18.55 0.02 3.10
CA ARG A 29 -19.18 0.35 1.82
C ARG A 29 -20.10 1.57 1.92
N ALA A 30 -20.97 1.62 2.93
CA ALA A 30 -21.86 2.75 3.14
C ALA A 30 -21.08 4.05 3.39
N VAL A 31 -19.94 3.98 4.09
CA VAL A 31 -19.01 5.11 4.24
C VAL A 31 -18.42 5.51 2.87
N ALA A 32 -17.92 4.56 2.07
CA ALA A 32 -17.39 4.86 0.74
C ALA A 32 -18.43 5.47 -0.21
N GLU A 33 -19.70 5.07 -0.09
CA GLU A 33 -20.85 5.61 -0.80
C GLU A 33 -21.39 6.93 -0.19
N ARG A 34 -20.75 7.46 0.86
CA ARG A 34 -21.14 8.67 1.60
C ARG A 34 -22.56 8.61 2.18
N LYS A 35 -23.04 7.41 2.51
CA LYS A 35 -24.32 7.16 3.20
C LYS A 35 -24.17 7.16 4.73
N LEU A 36 -22.94 6.98 5.21
CA LEU A 36 -22.56 7.05 6.61
C LEU A 36 -21.28 7.87 6.72
N GLU A 37 -21.15 8.60 7.82
CA GLU A 37 -19.86 9.19 8.21
C GLU A 37 -18.99 8.11 8.87
N PRO A 38 -17.68 8.09 8.59
CA PRO A 38 -16.77 7.22 9.33
C PRO A 38 -16.71 7.64 10.80
N PRO A 39 -16.41 6.72 11.72
CA PRO A 39 -16.11 7.10 13.10
C PRO A 39 -14.91 8.05 13.13
N HIS A 40 -15.02 9.15 13.89
CA HIS A 40 -13.95 10.12 14.02
C HIS A 40 -13.16 9.83 15.30
N GLU A 41 -12.12 8.99 15.19
CA GLU A 41 -11.20 8.74 16.30
C GLU A 41 -9.78 9.14 15.90
N LYS A 42 -9.32 10.26 16.46
CA LYS A 42 -7.88 10.56 16.52
C LYS A 42 -7.37 9.90 17.80
N ASP A 43 -6.60 8.84 17.65
CA ASP A 43 -5.92 8.18 18.76
C ASP A 43 -4.42 8.48 18.69
N PRO A 44 -3.88 9.34 19.58
CA PRO A 44 -2.45 9.64 19.63
C PRO A 44 -1.56 8.40 19.83
N VAL A 45 -2.10 7.33 20.40
CA VAL A 45 -1.38 6.05 20.55
C VAL A 45 -1.22 5.37 19.19
N LEU A 46 -2.27 5.35 18.37
CA LEU A 46 -2.20 4.80 17.00
C LEU A 46 -1.23 5.61 16.14
N ASP A 47 -1.24 6.94 16.25
CA ASP A 47 -0.30 7.80 15.54
C ASP A 47 1.16 7.47 15.92
N ARG A 48 1.41 7.25 17.21
CA ARG A 48 2.75 6.88 17.71
C ARG A 48 3.17 5.47 17.26
N ILE A 49 2.23 4.54 17.17
CA ILE A 49 2.48 3.18 16.65
C ILE A 49 2.86 3.25 15.17
N ALA A 50 2.10 4.02 14.37
CA ALA A 50 2.40 4.21 12.95
C ALA A 50 3.80 4.80 12.75
N GLN A 51 4.14 5.84 13.51
CA GLN A 51 5.48 6.45 13.47
C GLN A 51 6.60 5.43 13.77
N ARG A 52 6.41 4.58 14.79
CA ARG A 52 7.38 3.51 15.10
C ARG A 52 7.47 2.44 14.01
N GLY A 53 6.37 2.17 13.32
CA GLY A 53 6.33 1.29 12.15
C GLY A 53 7.26 1.81 11.05
N TYR A 54 7.09 3.08 10.65
CA TYR A 54 7.95 3.71 9.65
C TYR A 54 9.43 3.72 10.07
N GLU A 55 9.73 4.02 11.33
CA GLU A 55 11.11 3.95 11.85
C GLU A 55 11.70 2.53 11.80
N HIS A 56 10.88 1.50 12.03
CA HIS A 56 11.28 0.11 11.93
C HIS A 56 11.60 -0.27 10.48
N GLU A 57 10.72 0.05 9.54
CA GLU A 57 10.91 -0.20 8.11
C GLU A 57 12.16 0.49 7.57
N GLN A 58 12.38 1.76 7.92
CA GLN A 58 13.57 2.51 7.49
C GLN A 58 14.87 1.90 8.01
N ARG A 59 14.87 1.44 9.26
CA ARG A 59 16.02 0.71 9.82
C ARG A 59 16.26 -0.61 9.09
N PHE A 60 15.19 -1.32 8.73
CA PHE A 60 15.29 -2.58 7.99
C PHE A 60 15.80 -2.36 6.56
N LEU A 61 15.29 -1.34 5.86
CA LEU A 61 15.77 -0.93 4.54
C LEU A 61 17.27 -0.60 4.55
N ALA A 62 17.71 0.19 5.53
CA ALA A 62 19.14 0.49 5.70
C ALA A 62 19.95 -0.79 5.93
N GLY A 63 19.44 -1.74 6.73
CA GLY A 63 20.08 -3.04 6.92
C GLY A 63 20.29 -3.81 5.62
N LEU A 64 19.26 -3.88 4.76
CA LEU A 64 19.32 -4.56 3.47
C LEU A 64 20.32 -3.91 2.51
N GLN A 65 20.39 -2.57 2.49
CA GLN A 65 21.33 -1.83 1.63
C GLN A 65 22.79 -2.04 2.05
N HIS A 66 23.05 -2.36 3.32
CA HIS A 66 24.39 -2.61 3.86
C HIS A 66 24.76 -4.10 3.92
N GLU A 67 23.90 -5.01 3.43
CA GLU A 67 24.15 -6.45 3.48
C GLU A 67 25.35 -6.84 2.59
N SER A 68 26.27 -7.62 3.17
CA SER A 68 27.48 -8.11 2.50
C SER A 68 27.13 -8.96 1.28
N GLY A 69 27.33 -8.42 0.08
CA GLY A 69 26.92 -9.04 -1.19
C GLY A 69 26.21 -8.07 -2.13
N GLY A 70 25.73 -6.93 -1.62
CA GLY A 70 25.18 -5.84 -2.43
C GLY A 70 23.83 -6.22 -3.05
N LEU A 71 22.79 -6.37 -2.23
CA LEU A 71 21.43 -6.54 -2.74
C LEU A 71 21.05 -5.32 -3.59
N THR A 72 20.51 -5.57 -4.76
CA THR A 72 19.89 -4.53 -5.58
C THR A 72 18.53 -4.20 -4.98
N VAL A 73 18.46 -3.10 -4.25
CA VAL A 73 17.24 -2.58 -3.62
C VAL A 73 16.65 -1.47 -4.48
N VAL A 74 15.39 -1.62 -4.90
CA VAL A 74 14.64 -0.59 -5.62
C VAL A 74 13.53 -0.05 -4.73
N GLU A 75 13.46 1.26 -4.56
CA GLU A 75 12.37 1.93 -3.84
C GLU A 75 11.35 2.47 -4.82
N ILE A 76 10.07 2.16 -4.60
CA ILE A 76 8.95 2.75 -5.32
C ILE A 76 8.42 3.91 -4.50
N SER A 77 8.94 5.11 -4.73
CA SER A 77 8.49 6.32 -4.06
C SER A 77 7.08 6.73 -4.48
N GLU A 78 6.42 7.54 -3.64
CA GLU A 78 5.14 8.15 -4.01
C GLU A 78 5.25 8.95 -5.32
N ASP A 79 4.18 8.94 -6.13
CA ASP A 79 4.14 9.76 -7.35
C ASP A 79 4.38 11.24 -6.99
N PRO A 80 5.41 11.89 -7.57
CA PRO A 80 5.77 13.28 -7.24
C PRO A 80 4.66 14.26 -7.62
N ASP A 81 3.79 13.89 -8.56
CA ASP A 81 2.64 14.65 -8.97
C ASP A 81 1.42 14.26 -8.12
N ARG A 82 1.15 15.06 -7.09
CA ARG A 82 0.02 14.83 -6.17
C ARG A 82 -1.34 15.18 -6.78
N GLU A 83 -1.36 15.94 -7.87
CA GLU A 83 -2.60 16.28 -8.57
C GLU A 83 -3.04 15.17 -9.54
N ARG A 84 -2.12 14.26 -9.88
CA ARG A 84 -2.42 13.11 -10.74
C ARG A 84 -3.56 12.26 -10.16
N PRO A 85 -4.54 11.84 -11.00
CA PRO A 85 -5.64 10.99 -10.57
C PRO A 85 -5.14 9.74 -9.83
N ILE A 86 -5.81 9.38 -8.73
CA ILE A 86 -5.37 8.28 -7.86
C ILE A 86 -5.24 6.95 -8.63
N LEU A 87 -6.19 6.65 -9.53
CA LEU A 87 -6.13 5.42 -10.35
C LEU A 87 -4.91 5.41 -11.28
N GLU A 88 -4.48 6.57 -11.76
CA GLU A 88 -3.29 6.68 -12.60
C GLU A 88 -2.02 6.50 -11.77
N ARG A 89 -1.94 7.10 -10.58
CA ARG A 89 -0.84 6.89 -9.62
C ARG A 89 -0.69 5.40 -9.28
N LEU A 90 -1.79 4.69 -9.04
CA LEU A 90 -1.77 3.24 -8.76
C LEU A 90 -1.28 2.42 -9.96
N ARG A 91 -1.69 2.78 -11.19
CA ARG A 91 -1.20 2.12 -12.41
C ARG A 91 0.30 2.32 -12.60
N ARG A 92 0.79 3.56 -12.43
CA ARG A 92 2.22 3.88 -12.56
C ARG A 92 3.06 3.18 -11.49
N GLY A 93 2.61 3.19 -10.24
CA GLY A 93 3.30 2.46 -9.15
C GLY A 93 3.39 0.96 -9.44
N ARG A 94 2.30 0.36 -9.94
CA ARG A 94 2.29 -1.05 -10.36
C ARG A 94 3.24 -1.30 -11.53
N GLU A 95 3.28 -0.43 -12.52
CA GLU A 95 4.24 -0.54 -13.64
C GLU A 95 5.68 -0.47 -13.15
N ALA A 96 6.00 0.50 -12.29
CA ALA A 96 7.33 0.63 -11.69
C ALA A 96 7.71 -0.63 -10.87
N THR A 97 6.76 -1.19 -10.13
CA THR A 97 6.94 -2.46 -9.41
C THR A 97 7.25 -3.61 -10.36
N LEU A 98 6.47 -3.76 -11.45
CA LEU A 98 6.70 -4.80 -12.45
C LEU A 98 8.04 -4.65 -13.15
N ASP A 99 8.45 -3.42 -13.45
CA ASP A 99 9.72 -3.14 -14.09
C ASP A 99 10.91 -3.44 -13.17
N ALA A 100 10.79 -3.15 -11.87
CA ALA A 100 11.77 -3.55 -10.86
C ALA A 100 11.87 -5.07 -10.70
N MET A 101 10.75 -5.79 -10.79
CA MET A 101 10.75 -7.26 -10.80
C MET A 101 11.45 -7.80 -12.06
N ARG A 102 11.15 -7.23 -13.24
CA ARG A 102 11.74 -7.64 -14.53
C ARG A 102 13.22 -7.32 -14.64
N SER A 103 13.68 -6.23 -14.03
CA SER A 103 15.10 -5.88 -13.98
C SER A 103 15.89 -6.75 -13.01
N GLY A 104 15.20 -7.60 -12.24
CA GLY A 104 15.83 -8.51 -11.28
C GLY A 104 16.30 -7.79 -10.03
N ALA A 105 15.54 -6.81 -9.51
CA ALA A 105 15.79 -6.30 -8.17
C ALA A 105 15.71 -7.45 -7.15
N ASP A 106 16.64 -7.50 -6.20
CA ASP A 106 16.64 -8.50 -5.14
C ASP A 106 15.57 -8.16 -4.09
N VAL A 107 15.38 -6.87 -3.84
CA VAL A 107 14.34 -6.34 -2.96
C VAL A 107 13.67 -5.11 -3.58
N ILE A 108 12.35 -5.00 -3.45
CA ILE A 108 11.57 -3.82 -3.81
C ILE A 108 10.90 -3.28 -2.53
N TYR A 109 11.21 -2.04 -2.15
CA TYR A 109 10.60 -1.34 -1.02
C TYR A 109 9.38 -0.52 -1.48
N GLN A 110 8.29 -0.57 -0.73
CA GLN A 110 7.01 0.12 -1.02
C GLN A 110 6.37 -0.29 -2.36
N ALA A 111 6.47 -1.57 -2.71
CA ALA A 111 5.93 -2.10 -3.95
C ALA A 111 4.42 -1.92 -4.04
N VAL A 112 3.94 -1.42 -5.18
CA VAL A 112 2.53 -1.14 -5.41
C VAL A 112 1.89 -2.30 -6.17
N LEU A 113 0.85 -2.88 -5.58
CA LEU A 113 0.04 -3.94 -6.18
C LEU A 113 -1.29 -3.35 -6.61
N PHE A 114 -1.62 -3.44 -7.89
CA PHE A 114 -2.90 -2.97 -8.42
C PHE A 114 -3.37 -3.82 -9.60
N ASP A 115 -4.60 -4.33 -9.53
CA ASP A 115 -5.20 -5.14 -10.61
C ASP A 115 -6.32 -4.41 -11.39
N GLY A 116 -6.55 -3.13 -11.06
CA GLY A 116 -7.64 -2.34 -11.60
C GLY A 116 -8.83 -2.20 -10.65
N ARG A 117 -8.99 -3.08 -9.66
CA ARG A 117 -10.08 -3.02 -8.65
C ARG A 117 -9.58 -3.19 -7.21
N ARG A 118 -8.45 -3.85 -7.03
CA ARG A 118 -7.82 -4.11 -5.73
C ARG A 118 -6.46 -3.45 -5.72
N GLN A 119 -6.15 -2.80 -4.61
CA GLN A 119 -4.86 -2.19 -4.35
C GLN A 119 -4.20 -2.77 -3.11
N GLY A 120 -2.87 -2.66 -3.03
CA GLY A 120 -2.08 -2.94 -1.85
C GLY A 120 -0.70 -2.34 -1.98
N TYR A 121 -0.05 -2.14 -0.84
CA TYR A 121 1.35 -1.76 -0.74
C TYR A 121 2.04 -2.86 0.06
N ALA A 122 3.12 -3.41 -0.50
CA ALA A 122 3.97 -4.33 0.22
C ALA A 122 5.19 -3.55 0.69
N ASP A 123 5.45 -3.57 2.00
CA ASP A 123 6.62 -2.88 2.56
C ASP A 123 7.89 -3.39 1.87
N PHE A 124 8.05 -4.72 1.78
CA PHE A 124 9.17 -5.35 1.07
C PHE A 124 8.70 -6.53 0.22
N LEU A 125 9.07 -6.54 -1.06
CA LEU A 125 9.04 -7.73 -1.91
C LEU A 125 10.45 -8.23 -2.14
N ARG A 126 10.71 -9.49 -1.81
CA ARG A 126 12.01 -10.13 -2.02
C ARG A 126 11.92 -11.14 -3.16
N ARG A 127 12.89 -11.11 -4.08
CA ARG A 127 13.01 -12.13 -5.13
C ARG A 127 13.27 -13.50 -4.50
N VAL A 128 12.63 -14.53 -5.06
CA VAL A 128 12.85 -15.94 -4.71
C VAL A 128 13.29 -16.67 -5.98
N ASP A 129 14.13 -17.69 -5.81
CA ASP A 129 14.67 -18.52 -6.89
C ASP A 129 13.69 -19.59 -7.38
#